data_AF-A0A345ZM80-F1
#
_entry.id   AF-A0A345ZM80-F1
#
_cell.length_a   1.000
_cell.length_b   1.000
_cell.length_c   1.000
_cell.angle_alpha   90.00
_cell.angle_beta   90.00
_cell.angle_gamma   90.00
#
_symmetry.space_group_name_H-M   'P 1'
#
loop_
_entity.id
_entity.type
_entity.pdbx_description
1 polymer ?
#
loop_
_entity_poly.entity_id
_entity_poly.type
_entity_poly.pdbx_seq_one_letter_code
_entity_poly.pdbx_strand_id
1 'polypeptide(L)'
;MALIGVALAAAFALQPLGVFHEGEATARDGENWLALQVTTGRSALVATEVRVRRVHDDVVDADGTDTGLEVTTTVRDATFLLRGPKLRIGPVDTAWAGVEPLRLPTKPLALKLHGASYRLQLDCAARGDVCRLVLAGGARTQVLQEFHAGRYDDGTLMLGDDASPALLFAGDLDHDGRLDLILDITDHYNASERTLFLSSGAAPRALVRRVALHRSTGC
;
A
#
# COMPACT_ATOMS: atom_id res chain seq x y z
N MET A 1 -33.01 -14.92 26.36
CA MET A 1 -31.69 -14.26 26.28
C MET A 1 -31.25 -14.27 24.83
N ALA A 2 -31.29 -13.11 24.16
CA ALA A 2 -30.75 -12.98 22.80
C ALA A 2 -29.28 -12.57 22.91
N LEU A 3 -28.38 -13.43 22.44
CA LEU A 3 -26.97 -13.09 22.23
C LEU A 3 -26.90 -12.12 21.05
N ILE A 4 -26.75 -10.83 21.35
CA ILE A 4 -26.34 -9.83 20.36
C ILE A 4 -24.87 -10.12 20.06
N GLY A 5 -24.61 -10.93 19.04
CA GLY A 5 -23.30 -11.03 18.43
C GLY A 5 -23.01 -9.69 17.75
N VAL A 6 -22.27 -8.82 18.43
CA VAL A 6 -21.65 -7.67 17.79
C VAL A 6 -20.60 -8.23 16.84
N ALA A 7 -20.97 -8.42 15.57
CA ALA A 7 -20.00 -8.61 14.52
C ALA A 7 -19.13 -7.35 14.50
N LEU A 8 -17.93 -7.41 15.07
CA LEU A 8 -16.91 -6.41 14.82
C LEU A 8 -16.77 -6.32 13.31
N ALA A 9 -17.16 -5.19 12.73
CA ALA A 9 -16.84 -4.90 11.34
C ALA A 9 -15.31 -5.04 11.21
N ALA A 10 -14.86 -6.01 10.44
CA ALA A 10 -13.44 -6.30 10.30
C ALA A 10 -12.71 -5.01 9.89
N ALA A 11 -11.70 -4.60 10.67
CA ALA A 11 -10.92 -3.41 10.35
C ALA A 11 -10.24 -3.55 8.98
N PHE A 12 -9.93 -2.42 8.36
CA PHE A 12 -9.11 -2.41 7.15
C PHE A 12 -7.74 -3.04 7.43
N ALA A 13 -7.27 -3.87 6.51
CA ALA A 13 -5.96 -4.49 6.54
C ALA A 13 -5.42 -4.64 5.11
N LEU A 14 -4.10 -4.60 5.00
CA LEU A 14 -3.32 -4.76 3.79
C LEU A 14 -2.24 -5.80 4.11
N GLN A 15 -2.07 -6.79 3.24
CA GLN A 15 -1.02 -7.80 3.36
C GLN A 15 -0.40 -8.02 1.98
N PRO A 16 0.88 -7.69 1.79
CA PRO A 16 1.63 -8.06 0.59
C PRO A 16 1.88 -9.57 0.59
N LEU A 17 2.11 -10.15 -0.59
CA LEU A 17 2.54 -11.55 -0.72
C LEU A 17 4.06 -11.65 -0.54
N GLY A 18 4.55 -12.82 -0.15
CA GLY A 18 5.98 -13.10 0.01
C GLY A 18 6.33 -13.72 1.35
N VAL A 19 7.62 -13.67 1.69
CA VAL A 19 8.16 -14.14 2.98
C VAL A 19 8.40 -12.93 3.88
N PHE A 20 8.07 -13.08 5.16
CA PHE A 20 8.14 -12.04 6.17
C PHE A 20 8.72 -12.61 7.47
N HIS A 21 9.34 -11.75 8.28
CA HIS A 21 9.79 -12.14 9.60
C HIS A 21 8.60 -12.46 10.53
N GLU A 22 8.87 -13.16 11.63
CA GLU A 22 7.84 -13.45 12.62
C GLU A 22 7.17 -12.15 13.13
N GLY A 23 5.84 -12.10 13.07
CA GLY A 23 5.04 -10.97 13.57
C GLY A 23 4.81 -9.84 12.56
N GLU A 24 5.42 -9.88 11.38
CA GLU A 24 5.19 -8.88 10.31
C GLU A 24 3.92 -9.18 9.51
N ALA A 25 3.60 -10.45 9.29
CA ALA A 25 2.39 -10.86 8.60
C ALA A 25 1.13 -10.47 9.42
N THR A 26 0.26 -9.69 8.79
CA THR A 26 -1.05 -9.29 9.33
C THR A 26 -2.14 -10.35 9.08
N ALA A 27 -2.02 -11.11 7.99
CA ALA A 27 -2.96 -12.17 7.66
C ALA A 27 -2.70 -13.46 8.46
N ARG A 28 -3.75 -14.28 8.62
CA ARG A 28 -3.66 -15.62 9.23
C ARG A 28 -4.08 -16.69 8.22
N ASP A 29 -3.51 -17.88 8.35
CA ASP A 29 -3.86 -19.03 7.49
C ASP A 29 -5.37 -19.32 7.57
N GLY A 30 -6.00 -19.53 6.42
CA GLY A 30 -7.42 -19.83 6.31
C GLY A 30 -8.36 -18.61 6.38
N GLU A 31 -7.84 -17.38 6.58
CA GLU A 31 -8.69 -16.19 6.53
C GLU A 31 -9.18 -15.89 5.10
N ASN A 32 -10.40 -15.37 4.99
CA ASN A 32 -10.95 -14.91 3.72
C ASN A 32 -10.59 -13.43 3.49
N TRP A 33 -9.91 -13.15 2.38
CA TRP A 33 -9.48 -11.82 1.95
C TRP A 33 -9.85 -11.57 0.48
N LEU A 34 -9.64 -10.35 0.01
CA LEU A 34 -9.72 -10.00 -1.40
C LEU A 34 -8.31 -9.82 -1.95
N ALA A 35 -7.91 -10.65 -2.91
CA ALA A 35 -6.69 -10.45 -3.67
C ALA A 35 -6.90 -9.34 -4.70
N LEU A 36 -6.05 -8.31 -4.65
CA LEU A 36 -5.91 -7.33 -5.72
C LEU A 36 -5.09 -7.98 -6.85
N GLN A 37 -5.80 -8.49 -7.85
CA GLN A 37 -5.22 -9.00 -9.09
C GLN A 37 -4.93 -7.82 -10.02
N VAL A 38 -3.70 -7.71 -10.50
CA VAL A 38 -3.26 -6.66 -11.43
C VAL A 38 -2.60 -7.30 -12.64
N THR A 39 -3.08 -6.97 -13.83
CA THR A 39 -2.52 -7.42 -15.11
C THR A 39 -2.39 -6.23 -16.05
N THR A 40 -1.74 -6.40 -17.21
CA THR A 40 -1.51 -5.33 -18.19
C THR A 40 -2.77 -4.60 -18.67
N GLY A 41 -3.96 -5.24 -18.59
CA GLY A 41 -5.21 -4.65 -19.10
C GLY A 41 -6.39 -4.65 -18.13
N ARG A 42 -6.24 -5.21 -16.92
CA ARG A 42 -7.32 -5.27 -15.94
C ARG A 42 -6.79 -5.36 -14.52
N SER A 43 -7.54 -4.74 -13.61
CA SER A 43 -7.41 -4.95 -12.17
C SER A 43 -8.74 -5.44 -11.60
N ALA A 44 -8.70 -6.26 -10.57
CA ALA A 44 -9.90 -6.75 -9.89
C ALA A 44 -9.60 -7.14 -8.44
N LEU A 45 -10.63 -7.07 -7.60
CA LEU A 45 -10.65 -7.70 -6.29
C LEU A 45 -11.31 -9.07 -6.41
N VAL A 46 -10.57 -10.12 -6.07
CA VAL A 46 -10.99 -11.52 -6.17
C VAL A 46 -10.98 -12.14 -4.78
N ALA A 47 -12.08 -12.77 -4.36
CA ALA A 47 -12.08 -13.49 -3.09
C ALA A 47 -11.07 -14.63 -3.09
N THR A 48 -10.34 -14.77 -1.99
CA THR A 48 -9.37 -15.85 -1.77
C THR A 48 -9.32 -16.23 -0.30
N GLU A 49 -9.05 -17.51 -0.05
CA GLU A 49 -8.47 -17.94 1.21
C GLU A 49 -6.98 -17.57 1.21
N VAL A 50 -6.48 -16.98 2.30
CA VAL A 50 -5.06 -16.69 2.49
C VAL A 50 -4.37 -17.94 3.03
N ARG A 51 -3.20 -18.25 2.48
CA ARG A 51 -2.33 -19.30 3.01
C ARG A 51 -1.15 -18.65 3.72
N VAL A 52 -0.92 -19.04 4.97
CA VAL A 52 0.24 -18.60 5.76
C VAL A 52 0.96 -19.83 6.29
N ARG A 53 2.24 -19.97 5.96
CA ARG A 53 3.06 -21.11 6.37
C ARG A 53 4.32 -20.63 7.07
N ARG A 54 4.79 -21.40 8.05
CA ARG A 54 6.13 -21.21 8.60
C ARG A 54 7.16 -21.66 7.56
N VAL A 55 8.20 -20.85 7.40
CA VAL A 55 9.34 -21.08 6.52
C VAL A 55 10.61 -20.62 7.24
N HIS A 56 11.77 -21.05 6.73
CA HIS A 56 13.06 -20.59 7.22
C HIS A 56 13.24 -19.10 6.89
N ASP A 57 13.66 -18.34 7.88
CA ASP A 57 14.03 -16.95 7.78
C ASP A 57 15.55 -16.81 7.68
N ASP A 58 16.06 -16.58 6.47
CA ASP A 58 17.50 -16.57 6.17
C ASP A 58 18.34 -15.58 6.99
N VAL A 59 17.69 -14.70 7.77
CA VAL A 59 18.33 -13.61 8.51
C VAL A 59 18.41 -13.91 9.99
N VAL A 60 17.30 -14.35 10.58
CA VAL A 60 17.19 -14.53 12.03
C VAL A 60 17.22 -15.99 12.46
N ASP A 61 16.90 -16.93 11.56
CA ASP A 61 16.83 -18.34 11.92
C ASP A 61 18.21 -19.00 11.98
N ALA A 62 18.33 -19.92 12.93
CA ALA A 62 19.42 -20.89 12.97
C ALA A 62 19.01 -22.16 12.21
N ASP A 63 19.97 -23.03 11.93
CA ASP A 63 19.70 -24.32 11.30
C ASP A 63 18.61 -25.09 12.06
N GLY A 64 17.50 -25.38 11.37
CA GLY A 64 16.38 -26.14 11.91
C GLY A 64 15.32 -25.31 12.63
N THR A 65 15.37 -23.97 12.60
CA THR A 65 14.27 -23.10 13.01
C THR A 65 13.55 -22.50 11.81
N ASP A 66 12.22 -22.40 11.90
CA ASP A 66 11.34 -21.80 10.90
C ASP A 66 10.45 -20.74 11.58
N THR A 67 11.00 -19.55 11.77
CA THR A 67 10.28 -18.42 12.37
C THR A 67 9.62 -17.53 11.32
N GLY A 68 10.15 -17.51 10.09
CA GLY A 68 9.59 -16.79 8.95
C GLY A 68 8.19 -17.24 8.57
N LEU A 69 7.45 -16.34 7.90
CA LEU A 69 6.08 -16.56 7.46
C LEU A 69 5.95 -16.28 5.96
N GLU A 70 5.63 -17.31 5.19
CA GLU A 70 5.27 -17.19 3.78
C GLU A 70 3.76 -16.96 3.64
N VAL A 71 3.38 -15.85 3.02
CA VAL A 71 1.99 -15.47 2.72
C VAL A 71 1.70 -15.61 1.22
N THR A 72 0.74 -16.47 0.87
CA THR A 72 0.38 -16.80 -0.51
C THR A 72 -1.13 -16.82 -0.74
N THR A 73 -1.51 -16.83 -2.02
CA THR A 73 -2.89 -16.99 -2.52
C THR A 73 -2.87 -17.83 -3.80
N THR A 74 -4.00 -18.47 -4.11
CA THR A 74 -4.22 -19.17 -5.39
C THR A 74 -4.60 -18.23 -6.53
N VAL A 75 -4.90 -16.96 -6.23
CA VAL A 75 -5.21 -15.94 -7.25
C VAL A 75 -3.92 -15.55 -7.97
N ARG A 76 -3.84 -15.88 -9.26
CA ARG A 76 -2.73 -15.49 -10.13
C ARG A 76 -2.63 -13.98 -10.27
N ASP A 77 -1.41 -13.47 -10.40
CA ASP A 77 -1.10 -12.04 -10.59
C ASP A 77 -1.64 -11.16 -9.46
N ALA A 78 -1.83 -11.74 -8.27
CA ALA A 78 -2.17 -11.01 -7.07
C ALA A 78 -0.95 -10.24 -6.57
N THR A 79 -1.13 -8.95 -6.26
CA THR A 79 -0.06 -8.10 -5.72
C THR A 79 -0.24 -7.83 -4.24
N PHE A 80 -1.49 -7.73 -3.79
CA PHE A 80 -1.85 -7.51 -2.38
C PHE A 80 -3.09 -8.32 -2.01
N LEU A 81 -3.18 -8.65 -0.72
CA LEU A 81 -4.40 -9.10 -0.07
C LEU A 81 -4.96 -7.93 0.72
N LEU A 82 -6.25 -7.65 0.53
CA LEU A 82 -6.98 -6.58 1.19
C LEU A 82 -8.15 -7.16 1.99
N ARG A 83 -8.43 -6.54 3.13
CA ARG A 83 -9.64 -6.78 3.91
C ARG A 83 -10.14 -5.44 4.44
N GLY A 84 -11.45 -5.29 4.58
CA GLY A 84 -12.04 -4.13 5.24
C GLY A 84 -13.49 -3.92 4.84
N PRO A 85 -14.20 -3.01 5.54
CA PRO A 85 -15.57 -2.68 5.17
C PRO A 85 -15.58 -1.99 3.81
N LYS A 86 -16.67 -2.16 3.06
CA LYS A 86 -16.92 -1.58 1.72
C LYS A 86 -16.08 -2.11 0.56
N LEU A 87 -14.93 -2.77 0.79
CA LEU A 87 -14.25 -3.51 -0.27
C LEU A 87 -15.13 -4.65 -0.77
N ARG A 88 -15.18 -4.86 -2.09
CA ARG A 88 -16.07 -5.85 -2.73
C ARG A 88 -15.34 -6.58 -3.84
N ILE A 89 -15.81 -7.79 -4.12
CA ILE A 89 -15.36 -8.55 -5.28
C ILE A 89 -15.82 -7.83 -6.55
N GLY A 90 -14.93 -7.70 -7.53
CA GLY A 90 -15.28 -7.15 -8.84
C GLY A 90 -14.12 -6.47 -9.56
N PRO A 91 -14.38 -5.98 -10.79
CA PRO A 91 -13.41 -5.19 -11.56
C PRO A 91 -13.08 -3.88 -10.85
N VAL A 92 -11.81 -3.49 -10.82
CA VAL A 92 -11.33 -2.23 -10.24
C VAL A 92 -10.93 -1.27 -11.35
N ASP A 93 -11.58 -0.12 -11.41
CA ASP A 93 -11.18 0.96 -12.30
C ASP A 93 -9.81 1.49 -11.87
N THR A 94 -8.88 1.52 -12.82
CA THR A 94 -7.45 1.72 -12.54
C THR A 94 -6.97 3.02 -13.17
N ALA A 95 -6.40 3.91 -12.35
CA ALA A 95 -5.75 5.14 -12.79
C ALA A 95 -4.27 4.91 -13.13
N TRP A 96 -3.63 4.02 -12.39
CA TRP A 96 -2.27 3.54 -12.65
C TRP A 96 -2.08 2.17 -11.99
N ALA A 97 -1.51 1.24 -12.73
CA ALA A 97 -1.00 -0.01 -12.20
C ALA A 97 0.23 -0.41 -13.02
N GLY A 98 1.40 -0.41 -12.36
CA GLY A 98 2.63 -0.93 -12.93
C GLY A 98 2.81 -2.39 -12.55
N VAL A 99 3.52 -3.15 -13.39
CA VAL A 99 4.09 -4.45 -13.00
C VAL A 99 5.17 -4.25 -11.94
N GLU A 100 5.83 -3.09 -11.96
CA GLU A 100 6.83 -2.68 -10.99
C GLU A 100 6.38 -1.43 -10.20
N PRO A 101 6.79 -1.30 -8.93
CA PRO A 101 6.61 -0.07 -8.16
C PRO A 101 7.18 1.14 -8.88
N LEU A 102 6.40 2.22 -8.96
CA LEU A 102 6.88 3.49 -9.48
C LEU A 102 7.47 4.31 -8.35
N ARG A 103 8.81 4.43 -8.30
CA ARG A 103 9.48 5.36 -7.39
C ARG A 103 8.84 6.74 -7.48
N LEU A 104 8.53 7.33 -6.33
CA LEU A 104 7.74 8.57 -6.29
C LEU A 104 8.46 9.69 -7.03
N PRO A 105 7.85 10.26 -8.08
CA PRO A 105 8.53 11.21 -8.92
C PRO A 105 8.58 12.59 -8.26
N THR A 106 9.70 13.27 -8.41
CA THR A 106 9.84 14.71 -8.10
C THR A 106 9.07 15.58 -9.08
N LYS A 107 8.78 15.05 -10.28
CA LYS A 107 7.84 15.66 -11.23
C LYS A 107 6.43 15.14 -10.98
N PRO A 108 5.39 15.97 -11.15
CA PRO A 108 4.02 15.51 -10.93
C PRO A 108 3.62 14.36 -11.86
N LEU A 109 3.18 13.25 -11.26
CA LEU A 109 2.52 12.14 -11.93
C LEU A 109 1.03 12.49 -12.11
N ALA A 110 0.57 12.57 -13.35
CA ALA A 110 -0.84 12.75 -13.65
C ALA A 110 -1.58 11.41 -13.55
N LEU A 111 -2.65 11.37 -12.75
CA LEU A 111 -3.55 10.24 -12.62
C LEU A 111 -4.95 10.65 -13.06
N LYS A 112 -5.65 9.79 -13.78
CA LYS A 112 -7.03 10.04 -14.24
C LYS A 112 -7.92 8.87 -13.86
N LEU A 113 -9.08 9.19 -13.29
CA LEU A 113 -10.06 8.19 -12.87
C LEU A 113 -11.46 8.80 -13.01
N HIS A 114 -12.36 8.12 -13.71
CA HIS A 114 -13.74 8.59 -13.95
C HIS A 114 -13.87 10.07 -14.37
N GLY A 115 -12.95 10.55 -15.22
CA GLY A 115 -12.92 11.93 -15.69
C GLY A 115 -12.33 12.93 -14.69
N ALA A 116 -12.14 12.57 -13.43
CA ALA A 116 -11.38 13.36 -12.46
C ALA A 116 -9.89 13.27 -12.74
N SER A 117 -9.18 14.37 -12.52
CA SER A 117 -7.72 14.46 -12.67
C SER A 117 -7.06 14.72 -11.32
N TYR A 118 -6.00 13.96 -11.07
CA TYR A 118 -5.19 14.03 -9.86
C TYR A 118 -3.72 14.19 -10.23
N ARG A 119 -2.95 14.74 -9.30
CA ARG A 119 -1.49 14.82 -9.39
C ARG A 119 -0.88 14.29 -8.11
N LEU A 120 0.01 13.31 -8.23
CA LEU A 120 0.83 12.80 -7.14
C LEU A 120 2.27 13.26 -7.37
N GLN A 121 2.91 13.85 -6.38
CA GLN A 121 4.29 14.32 -6.52
C GLN A 121 5.02 14.33 -5.18
N LEU A 122 6.34 14.16 -5.25
CA LEU A 122 7.22 14.48 -4.14
C LEU A 122 7.68 15.94 -4.27
N ASP A 123 7.17 16.80 -3.40
CA ASP A 123 7.53 18.21 -3.31
C ASP A 123 8.72 18.39 -2.35
N CYS A 124 9.90 18.52 -2.94
CA CYS A 124 11.15 18.76 -2.23
C CYS A 124 11.59 20.21 -2.46
N ALA A 125 11.47 21.05 -1.42
CA ALA A 125 11.99 22.41 -1.50
C ALA A 125 13.50 22.37 -1.79
N ALA A 126 13.99 23.26 -2.66
CA ALA A 126 15.39 23.24 -3.12
C ALA A 126 16.44 23.33 -1.99
N ARG A 127 16.05 23.84 -0.82
CA ARG A 127 16.89 23.99 0.38
C ARG A 127 16.20 23.47 1.66
N GLY A 128 15.17 22.65 1.51
CA GLY A 128 14.48 22.05 2.65
C GLY A 128 15.14 20.76 3.08
N ASP A 129 15.12 20.51 4.38
CA ASP A 129 15.41 19.23 5.05
C ASP A 129 14.20 18.28 5.06
N VAL A 130 13.11 18.68 4.39
CA VAL A 130 11.86 17.94 4.31
C VAL A 130 11.33 17.90 2.87
N CYS A 131 10.99 16.70 2.42
CA CYS A 131 10.19 16.46 1.22
C CYS A 131 8.78 16.04 1.61
N ARG A 132 7.77 16.49 0.86
CA ARG A 132 6.36 16.17 1.10
C ARG A 132 5.79 15.36 -0.04
N LEU A 133 5.20 14.20 0.25
CA LEU A 133 4.36 13.52 -0.73
C LEU A 133 3.00 14.18 -0.76
N VAL A 134 2.68 14.79 -1.90
CA VAL A 134 1.49 15.62 -2.08
C VAL A 134 0.58 14.99 -3.12
N LEU A 135 -0.70 14.84 -2.76
CA LEU A 135 -1.78 14.51 -3.66
C LEU A 135 -2.65 15.74 -3.89
N ALA A 136 -2.88 16.10 -5.14
CA ALA A 136 -3.77 17.19 -5.54
C ALA A 136 -4.89 16.67 -6.46
N GLY A 137 -6.09 17.23 -6.33
CA GLY A 137 -7.26 16.87 -7.13
C GLY A 137 -8.34 17.95 -7.09
N GLY A 138 -8.70 18.50 -8.25
CA GLY A 138 -9.55 19.70 -8.32
C GLY A 138 -8.92 20.89 -7.58
N ALA A 139 -9.67 21.53 -6.69
CA ALA A 139 -9.20 22.63 -5.84
C ALA A 139 -8.57 22.17 -4.51
N ARG A 140 -8.40 20.85 -4.31
CA ARG A 140 -7.89 20.28 -3.05
C ARG A 140 -6.45 19.81 -3.22
N THR A 141 -5.68 19.99 -2.15
CA THR A 141 -4.31 19.48 -2.00
C THR A 141 -4.17 18.88 -0.61
N GLN A 142 -3.51 17.74 -0.51
CA GLN A 142 -3.28 17.01 0.73
C GLN A 142 -1.84 16.51 0.78
N VAL A 143 -1.16 16.74 1.90
CA VAL A 143 0.11 16.06 2.22
C VAL A 143 -0.24 14.68 2.78
N LEU A 144 0.32 13.63 2.18
CA LEU A 144 0.12 12.24 2.58
C LEU A 144 1.19 11.78 3.57
N GLN A 145 2.43 12.21 3.36
CA GLN A 145 3.60 11.87 4.17
C GLN A 145 4.65 12.99 4.06
N GLU A 146 5.39 13.22 5.14
CA GLU A 146 6.61 14.03 5.14
C GLU A 146 7.81 13.10 5.33
N PHE A 147 8.91 13.38 4.62
CA PHE A 147 10.15 12.65 4.72
C PHE A 147 11.25 13.63 5.11
N HIS A 148 12.11 13.24 6.04
CA HIS A 148 13.40 13.89 6.16
C HIS A 148 14.14 13.76 4.82
N ALA A 149 14.84 14.80 4.41
CA ALA A 149 15.50 14.86 3.13
C ALA A 149 16.89 15.44 3.27
N GLY A 150 17.83 14.82 2.56
CA GLY A 150 19.21 15.27 2.41
C GLY A 150 19.64 15.19 0.95
N ARG A 151 20.93 15.39 0.73
CA ARG A 151 21.57 15.15 -0.57
C ARG A 151 22.90 14.46 -0.37
N TYR A 152 23.23 13.55 -1.28
CA TYR A 152 24.58 13.03 -1.41
C TYR A 152 25.52 14.09 -2.02
N ASP A 153 26.82 13.82 -1.99
CA ASP A 153 27.87 14.72 -2.53
C ASP A 153 27.69 15.03 -4.02
N ASP A 154 27.07 14.11 -4.78
CA ASP A 154 26.75 14.27 -6.20
C ASP A 154 25.46 15.08 -6.46
N GLY A 155 24.79 15.52 -5.39
CA GLY A 155 23.53 16.26 -5.43
C GLY A 155 22.28 15.40 -5.53
N THR A 156 22.40 14.07 -5.58
CA THR A 156 21.27 13.13 -5.59
C THR A 156 20.43 13.31 -4.33
N LEU A 157 19.10 13.35 -4.49
CA LEU A 157 18.16 13.47 -3.37
C LEU A 157 18.19 12.18 -2.54
N MET A 158 18.39 12.32 -1.24
CA MET A 158 18.26 11.24 -0.25
C MET A 158 17.02 11.50 0.60
N LEU A 159 16.19 10.49 0.80
CA LEU A 159 15.01 10.56 1.67
C LEU A 159 15.23 9.66 2.88
N GLY A 160 14.91 10.12 4.08
CA GLY A 160 15.10 9.39 5.33
C GLY A 160 16.50 8.78 5.41
N ASP A 161 16.56 7.48 5.72
CA ASP A 161 17.76 6.66 5.66
C ASP A 161 17.83 5.90 4.32
N ASP A 162 18.12 6.63 3.24
CA ASP A 162 18.18 6.12 1.85
C ASP A 162 16.91 5.38 1.38
N ALA A 163 15.76 5.95 1.75
CA ALA A 163 14.45 5.42 1.43
C ALA A 163 14.08 5.59 -0.06
N SER A 164 13.32 4.62 -0.57
CA SER A 164 12.77 4.63 -1.93
C SER A 164 11.25 4.49 -1.93
N PRO A 165 10.49 5.48 -1.43
CA PRO A 165 9.04 5.40 -1.41
C PRO A 165 8.48 5.33 -2.83
N ALA A 166 7.38 4.60 -3.00
CA ALA A 166 6.86 4.23 -4.32
C ALA A 166 5.33 4.18 -4.37
N LEU A 167 4.79 4.43 -5.56
CA LEU A 167 3.41 4.11 -5.89
C LEU A 167 3.31 2.64 -6.27
N LEU A 168 2.44 1.91 -5.57
CA LEU A 168 2.21 0.48 -5.78
C LEU A 168 0.89 0.21 -6.52
N PHE A 169 -0.13 1.05 -6.30
CA PHE A 169 -1.39 0.99 -7.03
C PHE A 169 -2.17 2.31 -6.95
N ALA A 170 -2.92 2.66 -7.99
CA ALA A 170 -3.88 3.76 -7.99
C ALA A 170 -5.16 3.39 -8.76
N GLY A 171 -6.32 3.44 -8.10
CA GLY A 171 -7.61 3.03 -8.69
C GLY A 171 -8.78 3.26 -7.72
N ASP A 172 -9.94 2.69 -7.99
CA ASP A 172 -11.13 2.73 -7.12
C ASP A 172 -11.36 1.37 -6.45
N LEU A 173 -10.76 1.16 -5.28
CA LEU A 173 -10.74 -0.14 -4.59
C LEU A 173 -12.05 -0.42 -3.86
N ASP A 174 -12.81 0.60 -3.46
CA ASP A 174 -14.07 0.44 -2.73
C ASP A 174 -15.33 0.86 -3.51
N HIS A 175 -15.17 1.12 -4.81
CA HIS A 175 -16.22 1.42 -5.79
C HIS A 175 -17.02 2.68 -5.45
N ASP A 176 -16.35 3.71 -4.93
CA ASP A 176 -16.98 5.00 -4.61
C ASP A 176 -16.81 6.05 -5.73
N GLY A 177 -16.15 5.68 -6.82
CA GLY A 177 -15.87 6.49 -8.00
C GLY A 177 -14.70 7.44 -7.84
N ARG A 178 -13.91 7.35 -6.76
CA ARG A 178 -12.80 8.28 -6.45
C ARG A 178 -11.49 7.52 -6.26
N LEU A 179 -10.40 8.29 -6.34
CA LEU A 179 -9.05 7.75 -6.33
C LEU A 179 -8.61 7.24 -4.94
N ASP A 180 -8.32 5.96 -4.87
CA ASP A 180 -7.62 5.27 -3.80
C ASP A 180 -6.17 4.98 -4.20
N LEU A 181 -5.31 4.76 -3.19
CA LEU A 181 -3.87 4.55 -3.39
C LEU A 181 -3.35 3.42 -2.50
N ILE A 182 -2.41 2.64 -3.03
CA ILE A 182 -1.47 1.85 -2.24
C ILE A 182 -0.08 2.43 -2.50
N LEU A 183 0.59 2.86 -1.42
CA LEU A 183 1.90 3.48 -1.46
C LEU A 183 2.86 2.70 -0.56
N ASP A 184 4.11 2.56 -0.96
CA ASP A 184 5.19 2.35 0.01
C ASP A 184 5.68 3.73 0.45
N ILE A 185 5.48 4.06 1.73
CA ILE A 185 5.88 5.34 2.31
C ILE A 185 7.05 5.19 3.27
N THR A 186 7.86 4.12 3.11
CA THR A 186 9.04 3.90 3.93
C THR A 186 9.97 5.12 3.92
N ASP A 187 10.60 5.36 5.07
CA ASP A 187 11.68 6.32 5.25
C ASP A 187 13.02 5.64 5.53
N HIS A 188 13.15 4.34 5.25
CA HIS A 188 14.36 3.57 5.49
C HIS A 188 14.63 2.54 4.38
N TYR A 189 15.90 2.37 3.98
CA TYR A 189 16.31 1.56 2.82
C TYR A 189 15.95 0.07 2.93
N ASN A 190 16.04 -0.49 4.14
CA ASN A 190 15.72 -1.89 4.41
C ASN A 190 14.34 -2.07 5.07
N ALA A 191 13.45 -1.08 4.99
CA ALA A 191 12.09 -1.21 5.48
C ALA A 191 11.08 -0.94 4.37
N SER A 192 9.89 -1.53 4.50
CA SER A 192 8.72 -1.18 3.71
C SER A 192 7.61 -0.70 4.64
N GLU A 193 6.92 0.36 4.24
CA GLU A 193 5.73 0.88 4.92
C GLU A 193 4.58 0.96 3.92
N ARG A 194 4.06 -0.21 3.56
CA ARG A 194 3.00 -0.34 2.56
C ARG A 194 1.69 0.12 3.18
N THR A 195 1.08 1.12 2.58
CA THR A 195 -0.01 1.90 3.18
C THR A 195 -1.18 2.00 2.22
N LEU A 196 -2.36 1.62 2.72
CA LEU A 196 -3.63 1.75 2.00
C LEU A 196 -4.30 3.08 2.35
N PHE A 197 -4.57 3.87 1.32
CA PHE A 197 -5.34 5.11 1.40
C PHE A 197 -6.65 4.96 0.64
N LEU A 198 -7.77 5.15 1.32
CA LEU A 198 -9.10 5.12 0.71
C LEU A 198 -9.75 6.51 0.75
N SER A 199 -10.36 6.87 -0.36
CA SER A 199 -11.11 8.10 -0.56
C SER A 199 -12.45 8.09 0.19
N SER A 200 -13.10 6.93 0.34
CA SER A 200 -14.37 6.82 1.08
C SER A 200 -14.24 7.02 2.60
N GLY A 201 -13.01 6.95 3.12
CA GLY A 201 -12.67 7.27 4.50
C GLY A 201 -12.20 8.72 4.71
N ALA A 202 -12.08 9.51 3.65
CA ALA A 202 -11.54 10.87 3.72
C ALA A 202 -12.42 11.81 4.57
N ALA A 203 -11.78 12.61 5.42
CA ALA A 203 -12.44 13.72 6.11
C ALA A 203 -12.88 14.81 5.11
N PRO A 204 -13.80 15.72 5.48
CA PRO A 204 -14.12 16.87 4.64
C PRO A 204 -12.85 17.61 4.20
N ARG A 205 -12.77 17.94 2.91
CA ARG A 205 -11.63 18.60 2.23
C ARG A 205 -10.38 17.75 2.03
N ALA A 206 -10.25 16.59 2.67
CA ALA A 206 -9.23 15.62 2.30
C ALA A 206 -9.61 14.91 0.98
N LEU A 207 -8.61 14.32 0.33
CA LEU A 207 -8.77 13.49 -0.86
C LEU A 207 -8.86 12.02 -0.47
N VAL A 208 -8.01 11.59 0.47
CA VAL A 208 -7.93 10.21 0.95
C VAL A 208 -7.65 10.15 2.46
N ARG A 209 -7.89 8.98 3.07
CA ARG A 209 -7.49 8.67 4.45
C ARG A 209 -6.65 7.40 4.46
N ARG A 210 -5.57 7.41 5.25
CA ARG A 210 -4.85 6.18 5.62
C ARG A 210 -5.75 5.27 6.44
N VAL A 211 -6.01 4.06 5.95
CA VAL A 211 -6.89 3.08 6.61
C VAL A 211 -6.18 1.81 7.05
N ALA A 212 -5.04 1.47 6.43
CA ALA A 212 -4.19 0.35 6.84
C ALA A 212 -2.72 0.65 6.54
N LEU A 213 -1.83 0.00 7.30
CA LEU A 213 -0.38 0.07 7.18
C LEU A 213 0.17 -1.33 7.46
N HIS A 214 1.07 -1.81 6.60
CA HIS A 214 1.85 -3.02 6.78
C HIS A 214 3.32 -2.64 6.79
N ARG A 215 4.02 -3.03 7.86
CA ARG A 215 5.46 -2.82 8.02
C ARG A 215 6.18 -4.14 7.88
N SER A 216 7.28 -4.13 7.13
CA SER A 216 8.24 -5.22 7.17
C SER A 216 9.64 -4.69 6.94
N THR A 217 10.64 -5.35 7.52
CA THR A 217 12.04 -5.12 7.20
C THR A 217 12.53 -6.15 6.19
N GLY A 218 13.39 -5.72 5.28
CA GLY A 218 14.27 -6.57 4.52
C GLY A 218 15.67 -6.53 5.14
N CYS A 219 16.53 -7.42 4.67
CA CYS A 219 17.88 -7.57 5.20
C CYS A 219 18.95 -7.27 4.17
#